data_AF-A0A486T196-F1
#
_entry.id   AF-A0A486T196-F1
#
_cell.length_a   1.000
_cell.length_b   1.000
_cell.length_c   1.000
_cell.angle_alpha   90.00
_cell.angle_beta   90.00
_cell.angle_gamma   90.00
#
_symmetry.space_group_name_H-M   'P 1'
#
loop_
_entity.id
_entity.type
_entity.pdbx_description
1 polymer ?
#
loop_
_entity_poly.entity_id
_entity_poly.type
_entity_poly.pdbx_seq_one_letter_code
_entity_poly.pdbx_strand_id
1 'polypeptide(L)'
;MHLILIAGLNDKIASRIVNHLRDSVGNTYFIAMNRRIGSKRISDSDFNNTINELVDYSFNKDADSFGLVIDQNLSNYIDIFNKLLPSSFITTPDIFPEDVHIDTDRKLNECVNKSKKKFELVVREIIRCVSFLNNQNQAKRNTTPLLLPVVNYEKNLVQELLCDVITELYGAKDKEKCLKDLIAKFDRKVQKHKIRVKDKEIQYYARGKIVFKSPGKYTHGIKFLKNEDKHSNFCYLNGVYRIGSKIHNGFHYDCENINSGKIKKDMRNCCGEGEKHNTLYINIYPNDFLRVPSK
;
A
#
# COMPACT_ATOMS: atom_id res chain seq x y z
N MET A 1 -8.47 9.79 0.12
CA MET A 1 -6.99 9.80 0.18
C MET A 1 -6.44 8.50 -0.39
N HIS A 2 -5.53 8.61 -1.34
CA HIS A 2 -4.87 7.53 -2.08
C HIS A 2 -3.35 7.78 -2.09
N LEU A 3 -2.51 6.74 -2.10
CA LEU A 3 -1.07 6.87 -2.30
C LEU A 3 -0.67 6.27 -3.65
N ILE A 4 -0.25 7.12 -4.57
CA ILE A 4 0.19 6.76 -5.92
C ILE A 4 1.69 7.03 -6.01
N LEU A 5 2.45 6.04 -6.49
CA LEU A 5 3.87 6.18 -6.79
C LEU A 5 4.07 5.99 -8.30
N ILE A 6 4.61 7.01 -8.94
CA ILE A 6 5.00 7.03 -10.35
C ILE A 6 6.52 7.08 -10.35
N ALA A 7 7.18 6.21 -11.09
CA ALA A 7 8.64 6.17 -11.10
C ALA A 7 9.16 6.14 -12.54
N GLY A 8 10.38 6.62 -12.76
CA GLY A 8 10.97 6.60 -14.10
C GLY A 8 11.15 7.96 -14.78
N LEU A 9 11.08 9.08 -14.04
CA LEU A 9 11.06 10.43 -14.63
C LEU A 9 12.32 11.23 -14.32
N ASN A 10 13.13 11.60 -15.33
CA ASN A 10 14.20 12.58 -15.14
C ASN A 10 13.63 13.87 -14.54
N ASP A 11 14.32 14.47 -13.58
CA ASP A 11 13.89 15.68 -12.83
C ASP A 11 13.27 16.78 -13.67
N LYS A 12 13.93 17.16 -14.78
CA LYS A 12 13.47 18.26 -15.65
C LYS A 12 12.11 17.96 -16.27
N ILE A 13 11.84 16.67 -16.51
CA ILE A 13 10.57 16.18 -17.05
C ILE A 13 9.57 15.99 -15.91
N ALA A 14 10.01 15.41 -14.79
CA ALA A 14 9.20 15.15 -13.59
C ALA A 14 8.49 16.42 -13.11
N SER A 15 9.20 17.52 -12.90
CA SER A 15 8.59 18.76 -12.41
C SER A 15 7.54 19.33 -13.37
N ARG A 16 7.77 19.24 -14.69
CA ARG A 16 6.85 19.76 -15.70
C ARG A 16 5.60 18.88 -15.87
N ILE A 17 5.76 17.56 -15.71
CA ILE A 17 4.63 16.62 -15.68
C ILE A 17 3.83 16.82 -14.40
N VAL A 18 4.48 16.96 -13.24
CA VAL A 18 3.80 17.21 -11.97
C VAL A 18 2.94 18.47 -12.03
N ASN A 19 3.47 19.57 -12.57
CA ASN A 19 2.69 20.79 -12.74
C ASN A 19 1.48 20.56 -13.65
N HIS A 20 1.66 19.90 -14.80
CA HIS A 20 0.55 19.53 -15.68
C HIS A 20 -0.50 18.66 -14.98
N LEU A 21 -0.08 17.67 -14.19
CA LEU A 21 -0.98 16.78 -13.47
C LEU A 21 -1.75 17.50 -12.36
N ARG A 22 -1.12 18.44 -11.64
CA ARG A 22 -1.80 19.30 -10.66
C ARG A 22 -2.93 20.10 -11.31
N ASP A 23 -2.69 20.64 -12.51
CA ASP A 23 -3.68 21.43 -13.23
C ASP A 23 -4.79 20.55 -13.85
N SER A 24 -4.45 19.34 -14.30
CA SER A 24 -5.35 18.49 -15.11
C SER A 24 -6.10 17.41 -14.32
N VAL A 25 -5.56 16.92 -13.20
CA VAL A 25 -6.10 15.76 -12.45
C VAL A 25 -6.78 16.16 -11.13
N GLY A 26 -6.94 17.46 -10.84
CA GLY A 26 -7.78 17.96 -9.74
C GLY A 26 -7.21 17.66 -8.34
N ASN A 27 -8.08 17.24 -7.40
CA ASN A 27 -7.82 17.01 -5.94
C ASN A 27 -6.71 15.98 -5.58
N THR A 28 -5.79 15.67 -6.50
CA THR A 28 -4.61 14.86 -6.25
C THR A 28 -3.39 15.75 -6.09
N TYR A 29 -2.74 15.65 -4.94
CA TYR A 29 -1.50 16.38 -4.71
C TYR A 29 -0.31 15.60 -5.28
N PHE A 30 0.30 16.09 -6.36
CA PHE A 30 1.49 15.48 -6.96
C PHE A 30 2.78 16.13 -6.49
N ILE A 31 3.82 15.34 -6.25
CA ILE A 31 5.16 15.81 -5.90
C ILE A 31 6.21 15.05 -6.68
N ALA A 32 7.16 15.77 -7.26
CA ALA A 32 8.39 15.17 -7.76
C ALA A 32 9.38 14.99 -6.60
N MET A 33 9.84 13.76 -6.40
CA MET A 33 10.93 13.41 -5.51
C MET A 33 12.15 13.01 -6.32
N ASN A 34 13.26 13.67 -5.99
CA ASN A 34 14.56 13.39 -6.56
C ASN A 34 15.51 13.02 -5.41
N ARG A 35 16.36 11.99 -5.60
CA ARG A 35 17.47 11.69 -4.68
C ARG A 35 18.69 12.57 -4.94
N ARG A 36 18.59 13.53 -5.85
CA ARG A 36 19.62 14.50 -6.16
C ARG A 36 19.09 15.94 -6.04
N ILE A 37 20.00 16.85 -5.73
CA ILE A 37 19.84 18.28 -5.93
C ILE A 37 21.11 18.72 -6.67
N GLY A 38 21.00 18.93 -7.97
CA GLY A 38 22.18 19.05 -8.84
C GLY A 38 23.00 17.75 -8.88
N SER A 39 24.29 17.82 -8.52
CA SER A 39 25.19 16.66 -8.47
C SER A 39 25.20 15.90 -7.14
N LYS A 40 24.60 16.46 -6.07
CA LYS A 40 24.64 15.88 -4.72
C LYS A 40 23.50 14.91 -4.49
N ARG A 41 23.81 13.74 -3.94
CA ARG A 41 22.82 12.76 -3.45
C ARG A 41 22.24 13.24 -2.11
N ILE A 42 20.92 13.24 -1.98
CA ILE A 42 20.21 13.50 -0.72
C ILE A 42 20.47 12.35 0.24
N SER A 43 20.68 12.65 1.52
CA SER A 43 20.86 11.63 2.56
C SER A 43 19.58 10.80 2.75
N ASP A 44 19.70 9.56 3.23
CA ASP A 44 18.52 8.75 3.56
C ASP A 44 17.65 9.40 4.65
N SER A 45 18.27 10.16 5.56
CA SER A 45 17.58 10.91 6.61
C SER A 45 16.67 12.00 6.03
N ASP A 46 17.21 12.85 5.16
CA ASP A 46 16.45 13.96 4.56
C ASP A 46 15.32 13.45 3.65
N PHE A 47 15.58 12.35 2.93
CA PHE A 47 14.57 11.70 2.12
C PHE A 47 13.43 11.12 2.97
N ASN A 48 13.75 10.44 4.07
CA ASN A 48 12.76 9.94 5.02
C ASN A 48 11.96 11.09 5.65
N ASN A 49 12.62 12.21 6.00
CA ASN A 49 11.95 13.41 6.50
C ASN A 49 10.97 13.97 5.47
N THR A 50 11.33 14.00 4.19
CA THR A 50 10.38 14.39 3.15
C THR A 50 9.19 13.44 3.15
N ILE A 51 9.38 12.11 3.07
CA ILE A 51 8.26 11.16 3.15
C ILE A 51 7.41 11.39 4.40
N ASN A 52 8.02 11.69 5.55
CA ASN A 52 7.32 11.97 6.80
C ASN A 52 6.44 13.22 6.71
N GLU A 53 6.97 14.32 6.20
CA GLU A 53 6.22 15.56 5.95
C GLU A 53 5.07 15.31 4.97
N LEU A 54 5.27 14.48 3.95
CA LEU A 54 4.25 14.13 2.96
C LEU A 54 3.12 13.32 3.56
N VAL A 55 3.46 12.37 4.42
CA VAL A 55 2.50 11.60 5.21
C VAL A 55 1.69 12.58 6.05
N ASP A 56 2.33 13.36 6.91
CA ASP A 56 1.65 14.30 7.80
C ASP A 56 0.76 15.31 7.06
N TYR A 57 1.26 15.86 5.96
CA TYR A 57 0.53 16.80 5.13
C TYR A 57 -0.69 16.15 4.47
N SER A 58 -0.58 14.90 4.01
CA SER A 58 -1.70 14.15 3.42
C SER A 58 -2.83 13.96 4.44
N PHE A 59 -2.53 13.64 5.69
CA PHE A 59 -3.55 13.46 6.73
C PHE A 59 -4.27 14.76 7.14
N ASN A 60 -3.63 15.90 6.91
CA ASN A 60 -4.12 17.22 7.35
C ASN A 60 -4.80 18.03 6.23
N LYS A 61 -4.78 17.54 4.98
CA LYS A 61 -5.42 18.20 3.85
C LYS A 61 -6.66 17.41 3.42
N ASP A 62 -7.72 18.13 3.05
CA ASP A 62 -8.90 17.58 2.37
C ASP A 62 -8.57 17.13 0.92
N ALA A 63 -7.46 16.43 0.74
CA ALA A 63 -7.03 15.89 -0.55
C ALA A 63 -7.53 14.46 -0.72
N ASP A 64 -8.13 14.19 -1.88
CA ASP A 64 -8.63 12.86 -2.21
C ASP A 64 -7.50 11.88 -2.53
N SER A 65 -6.33 12.38 -2.93
CA SER A 65 -5.19 11.56 -3.37
C SER A 65 -3.85 12.26 -3.23
N PHE A 66 -2.78 11.46 -3.12
CA PHE A 66 -1.38 11.87 -3.09
C PHE A 66 -0.61 11.08 -4.15
N GLY A 67 0.16 11.78 -4.98
CA GLY A 67 0.99 11.20 -6.03
C GLY A 67 2.46 11.57 -5.85
N LEU A 68 3.34 10.59 -5.80
CA LEU A 68 4.78 10.78 -5.80
C LEU A 68 5.34 10.43 -7.19
N VAL A 69 6.21 11.27 -7.73
CA VAL A 69 6.93 11.06 -8.98
C VAL A 69 8.41 10.90 -8.66
N ILE A 70 9.00 9.75 -8.96
CA ILE A 70 10.37 9.38 -8.58
C ILE A 70 11.27 9.27 -9.82
N ASP A 71 12.52 9.69 -9.67
CA ASP A 71 13.56 9.70 -10.71
C ASP A 71 13.80 8.33 -11.41
N GLN A 72 14.36 8.38 -12.62
CA GLN A 72 14.64 7.27 -13.55
C GLN A 72 15.41 6.09 -12.95
N ASN A 73 16.26 6.33 -11.95
CA ASN A 73 17.08 5.26 -11.40
C ASN A 73 16.33 4.49 -10.30
N LEU A 74 15.37 3.66 -10.72
CA LEU A 74 14.50 2.84 -9.87
C LEU A 74 15.28 1.98 -8.86
N SER A 75 16.48 1.53 -9.25
CA SER A 75 17.37 0.73 -8.40
C SER A 75 17.74 1.44 -7.10
N ASN A 76 17.85 2.78 -7.12
CA ASN A 76 18.13 3.58 -5.94
C ASN A 76 16.97 3.62 -4.93
N TYR A 77 15.80 3.10 -5.30
CA TYR A 77 14.56 3.19 -4.52
C TYR A 77 13.94 1.83 -4.25
N ILE A 78 14.56 0.73 -4.66
CA ILE A 78 13.98 -0.62 -4.57
C ILE A 78 13.61 -0.98 -3.13
N ASP A 79 14.44 -0.59 -2.16
CA ASP A 79 14.17 -0.82 -0.73
C ASP A 79 12.98 -0.02 -0.22
N ILE A 80 12.79 1.19 -0.73
CA ILE A 80 11.63 2.04 -0.40
C ILE A 80 10.38 1.45 -1.03
N PHE A 81 10.44 1.03 -2.30
CA PHE A 81 9.33 0.33 -2.94
C PHE A 81 8.98 -0.94 -2.18
N ASN A 82 9.95 -1.75 -1.76
CA ASN A 82 9.68 -2.93 -0.95
C ASN A 82 8.99 -2.60 0.37
N LYS A 83 9.33 -1.47 1.00
CA LYS A 83 8.68 -0.98 2.24
C LYS A 83 7.29 -0.40 1.98
N LEU A 84 7.07 0.27 0.86
CA LEU A 84 5.81 0.92 0.49
C LEU A 84 4.85 0.02 -0.29
N LEU A 85 5.34 -1.08 -0.87
CA LEU A 85 4.59 -2.01 -1.72
C LEU A 85 3.23 -2.37 -1.13
N PRO A 86 3.10 -2.64 0.20
CA PRO A 86 1.80 -2.91 0.77
C PRO A 86 0.87 -1.70 0.68
N SER A 87 1.36 -0.48 0.82
CA SER A 87 0.58 0.77 0.85
C SER A 87 0.36 1.48 -0.49
N SER A 88 1.13 1.20 -1.55
CA SER A 88 1.19 2.03 -2.76
C SER A 88 0.68 1.37 -4.04
N PHE A 89 0.19 2.18 -4.99
CA PHE A 89 0.01 1.76 -6.38
C PHE A 89 1.22 2.23 -7.21
N ILE A 90 1.88 1.34 -7.94
CA ILE A 90 3.08 1.64 -8.73
C ILE A 90 2.78 1.49 -10.22
N THR A 91 3.15 2.48 -11.04
CA THR A 91 3.14 2.37 -12.51
C THR A 91 4.56 2.55 -13.07
N THR A 92 4.90 1.75 -14.07
CA THR A 92 6.26 1.61 -14.65
C THR A 92 6.57 2.62 -15.76
N PRO A 93 7.86 2.73 -16.15
CA PRO A 93 8.40 3.78 -17.03
C PRO A 93 8.07 3.66 -18.53
N ASP A 94 7.26 2.69 -18.99
CA ASP A 94 6.91 2.48 -20.41
C ASP A 94 6.19 3.67 -21.07
N ILE A 95 6.04 4.76 -20.32
CA ILE A 95 5.58 6.04 -20.78
C ILE A 95 6.67 6.79 -21.58
N PHE A 96 7.96 6.53 -21.35
CA PHE A 96 9.05 7.13 -22.14
C PHE A 96 9.59 6.18 -23.19
N PRO A 97 9.93 6.70 -24.38
CA PRO A 97 10.86 6.01 -25.25
C PRO A 97 12.19 5.86 -24.49
N GLU A 98 12.75 4.65 -24.52
CA GLU A 98 14.12 4.37 -24.08
C GLU A 98 15.07 5.41 -24.72
N ASP A 99 15.90 6.04 -23.89
CA ASP A 99 17.02 6.91 -24.27
C ASP A 99 16.75 8.02 -25.31
N VAL A 100 15.80 8.91 -25.02
CA VAL A 100 15.80 10.22 -25.70
C VAL A 100 16.98 11.04 -25.17
N HIS A 101 18.08 11.14 -25.93
CA HIS A 101 19.13 12.13 -25.68
C HIS A 101 18.55 13.54 -25.79
N ILE A 102 18.20 14.11 -24.63
CA ILE A 102 17.71 15.49 -24.50
C ILE A 102 18.93 16.41 -24.39
N ASP A 103 19.39 16.88 -25.53
CA ASP A 103 20.52 17.81 -25.67
C ASP A 103 20.07 19.28 -25.82
N THR A 104 18.77 19.51 -26.04
CA THR A 104 18.20 20.83 -26.35
C THR A 104 16.85 21.05 -25.67
N ASP A 105 16.56 22.31 -25.31
CA ASP A 105 15.27 22.70 -24.72
C ASP A 105 14.08 22.41 -25.66
N ARG A 106 14.29 22.48 -26.98
CA ARG A 106 13.28 22.12 -27.98
C ARG A 106 12.88 20.65 -27.88
N LYS A 107 13.86 19.73 -27.86
CA LYS A 107 13.60 18.28 -27.71
C LYS A 107 12.98 17.96 -26.34
N LEU A 108 13.40 18.66 -25.28
CA LEU A 108 12.78 18.54 -23.96
C LEU A 108 11.29 18.94 -24.02
N ASN A 109 10.97 20.07 -24.64
CA ASN A 109 9.59 20.56 -24.78
C ASN A 109 8.72 19.59 -25.58
N GLU A 110 9.21 19.08 -26.70
CA GLU A 110 8.50 18.09 -27.52
C GLU A 110 8.24 16.79 -26.76
N CYS A 111 9.25 16.28 -26.03
CA CYS A 111 9.13 15.08 -25.19
C CYS A 111 8.08 15.29 -24.08
N VAL A 112 8.19 16.39 -23.32
CA VAL A 112 7.23 16.72 -22.25
C VAL A 112 5.80 16.83 -22.80
N ASN A 113 5.60 17.52 -23.92
CA ASN A 113 4.26 17.70 -24.49
C ASN A 113 3.64 16.38 -24.98
N LYS A 114 4.43 15.48 -25.59
CA LYS A 114 3.97 14.14 -25.95
C LYS A 114 3.63 13.28 -24.72
N SER A 115 4.42 13.39 -23.66
CA SER A 115 4.26 12.58 -22.45
C SER A 115 3.10 13.05 -21.56
N LYS A 116 2.80 14.35 -21.48
CA LYS A 116 1.76 14.93 -20.61
C LYS A 116 0.42 14.18 -20.70
N LYS A 117 -0.11 14.03 -21.92
CA LYS A 117 -1.41 13.36 -22.14
C LYS A 117 -1.36 11.87 -21.78
N LYS A 118 -0.24 11.19 -22.04
CA LYS A 118 -0.06 9.77 -21.71
C LYS A 118 -0.01 9.58 -20.18
N PHE A 119 0.72 10.44 -19.46
CA PHE A 119 0.75 10.45 -18.00
C PHE A 119 -0.62 10.73 -17.41
N GLU A 120 -1.32 11.73 -17.92
CA GLU A 120 -2.64 12.07 -17.44
C GLU A 120 -3.60 10.87 -17.54
N LEU A 121 -3.60 10.16 -18.68
CA LEU A 121 -4.42 8.96 -18.87
C LEU A 121 -4.04 7.85 -17.88
N VAL A 122 -2.75 7.59 -17.69
CA VAL A 122 -2.25 6.59 -16.75
C VAL A 122 -2.70 6.90 -15.33
N VAL A 123 -2.48 8.13 -14.89
CA VAL A 123 -2.85 8.57 -13.55
C VAL A 123 -4.35 8.49 -13.32
N ARG A 124 -5.18 8.90 -14.29
CA ARG A 124 -6.63 8.76 -14.20
C ARG A 124 -7.05 7.30 -14.06
N GLU A 125 -6.40 6.39 -14.77
CA GLU A 125 -6.69 4.96 -14.69
C GLU A 125 -6.26 4.36 -13.34
N ILE A 126 -5.13 4.80 -12.78
CA ILE A 126 -4.71 4.44 -11.43
C ILE A 126 -5.74 4.90 -10.39
N ILE A 127 -6.19 6.16 -10.46
CA ILE A 127 -7.20 6.70 -9.55
C ILE A 127 -8.49 5.86 -9.60
N ARG A 128 -8.92 5.43 -10.79
CA ARG A 128 -10.06 4.52 -10.96
C ARG A 128 -9.82 3.16 -10.31
N CYS A 129 -8.64 2.56 -10.51
CA CYS A 129 -8.27 1.30 -9.88
C CYS A 129 -8.28 1.38 -8.36
N VAL A 130 -7.69 2.44 -7.80
CA VAL A 130 -7.64 2.66 -6.36
C VAL A 130 -9.04 2.93 -5.80
N SER A 131 -9.87 3.71 -6.50
CA SER A 131 -11.27 3.94 -6.12
C SER A 131 -12.08 2.64 -6.09
N PHE A 132 -11.89 1.78 -7.10
CA PHE A 132 -12.48 0.45 -7.13
C PHE A 132 -12.02 -0.41 -5.94
N LEU A 133 -10.71 -0.47 -5.67
CA LEU A 133 -10.16 -1.21 -4.54
C LEU A 133 -10.64 -0.67 -3.19
N ASN A 134 -10.79 0.64 -3.05
CA ASN A 134 -11.35 1.26 -1.84
C ASN A 134 -12.78 0.77 -1.59
N ASN A 135 -13.62 0.74 -2.62
CA ASN A 135 -14.98 0.20 -2.51
C ASN A 135 -14.98 -1.29 -2.14
N GLN A 136 -14.10 -2.09 -2.76
CA GLN A 136 -13.95 -3.51 -2.44
C GLN A 136 -13.49 -3.72 -1.00
N ASN A 137 -12.48 -2.97 -0.55
CA ASN A 137 -11.98 -3.06 0.82
C ASN A 137 -13.02 -2.62 1.84
N GLN A 138 -13.83 -1.60 1.56
CA GLN A 138 -14.89 -1.20 2.49
C GLN A 138 -16.04 -2.20 2.55
N ALA A 139 -16.51 -2.68 1.40
CA ALA A 139 -17.64 -3.60 1.29
C ALA A 139 -17.31 -5.03 1.73
N LYS A 140 -16.10 -5.51 1.41
CA LYS A 140 -15.64 -6.88 1.64
C LYS A 140 -14.50 -6.99 2.65
N ARG A 141 -14.25 -5.97 3.50
CA ARG A 141 -13.18 -5.97 4.52
C ARG A 141 -13.09 -7.27 5.34
N ASN A 142 -14.22 -7.89 5.63
CA ASN A 142 -14.27 -9.06 6.50
C ASN A 142 -13.94 -10.39 5.79
N THR A 143 -13.88 -10.39 4.46
CA THR A 143 -13.70 -11.62 3.65
C THR A 143 -12.56 -11.52 2.66
N THR A 144 -12.11 -10.31 2.33
CA THR A 144 -11.02 -10.08 1.38
C THR A 144 -9.66 -10.52 1.97
N PRO A 145 -8.82 -11.24 1.19
CA PRO A 145 -7.45 -11.55 1.60
C PRO A 145 -6.49 -10.36 1.45
N LEU A 146 -6.90 -9.30 0.74
CA LEU A 146 -6.05 -8.13 0.46
C LEU A 146 -5.57 -7.40 1.72
N LEU A 147 -6.33 -7.53 2.82
CA LEU A 147 -6.02 -6.88 4.08
C LEU A 147 -5.24 -7.78 5.04
N LEU A 148 -4.92 -9.03 4.67
CA LEU A 148 -4.18 -9.93 5.54
C LEU A 148 -2.82 -9.35 5.93
N PRO A 149 -2.39 -9.54 7.19
CA PRO A 149 -1.09 -9.09 7.66
C PRO A 149 0.01 -9.85 6.92
N VAL A 150 0.91 -9.11 6.26
CA VAL A 150 1.86 -9.68 5.31
C VAL A 150 2.81 -10.64 6.01
N VAL A 151 3.48 -10.19 7.07
CA VAL A 151 4.53 -10.95 7.74
C VAL A 151 3.93 -12.09 8.59
N ASN A 152 2.86 -11.82 9.32
CA ASN A 152 2.29 -12.75 10.26
C ASN A 152 1.36 -13.80 9.61
N TYR A 153 0.80 -13.53 8.42
CA TYR A 153 0.04 -14.53 7.65
C TYR A 153 0.96 -15.44 6.82
N GLU A 154 1.30 -15.08 5.58
CA GLU A 154 2.22 -15.84 4.74
C GLU A 154 2.88 -14.87 3.76
N LYS A 155 4.01 -14.27 4.18
CA LYS A 155 4.65 -13.13 3.52
C LYS A 155 4.69 -13.26 2.00
N ASN A 156 5.22 -14.36 1.49
CA ASN A 156 5.42 -14.54 0.06
C ASN A 156 4.08 -14.61 -0.69
N LEU A 157 3.08 -15.29 -0.14
CA LEU A 157 1.76 -15.42 -0.78
C LEU A 157 0.99 -14.10 -0.78
N VAL A 158 1.04 -13.36 0.34
CA VAL A 158 0.36 -12.06 0.42
C VAL A 158 1.07 -11.05 -0.49
N GLN A 159 2.41 -11.01 -0.49
CA GLN A 159 3.15 -10.14 -1.40
C GLN A 159 2.89 -10.47 -2.87
N GLU A 160 2.88 -11.75 -3.25
CA GLU A 160 2.50 -12.18 -4.60
C GLU A 160 1.11 -11.66 -4.98
N LEU A 161 0.10 -11.84 -4.11
CA LEU A 161 -1.24 -11.32 -4.35
C LEU A 161 -1.28 -9.80 -4.52
N LEU A 162 -0.60 -9.05 -3.65
CA LEU A 162 -0.60 -7.59 -3.74
C LEU A 162 0.11 -7.10 -5.02
N CYS A 163 1.21 -7.75 -5.41
CA CYS A 163 1.89 -7.49 -6.67
C CYS A 163 0.99 -7.78 -7.87
N ASP A 164 0.39 -8.98 -7.94
CA ASP A 164 -0.51 -9.38 -9.02
C ASP A 164 -1.66 -8.37 -9.17
N VAL A 165 -2.25 -7.90 -8.05
CA VAL A 165 -3.31 -6.88 -8.08
C VAL A 165 -2.79 -5.55 -8.62
N ILE A 166 -1.60 -5.10 -8.23
CA ILE A 166 -1.03 -3.85 -8.76
C ILE A 166 -0.80 -3.95 -10.27
N THR A 167 -0.25 -5.07 -10.73
CA THR A 167 0.19 -5.23 -12.13
C THR A 167 -0.96 -5.55 -13.08
N GLU A 168 -1.91 -6.38 -12.68
CA GLU A 168 -2.97 -6.88 -13.57
C GLU A 168 -4.20 -5.97 -13.59
N LEU A 169 -4.55 -5.35 -12.46
CA LEU A 169 -5.80 -4.58 -12.34
C LEU A 169 -5.79 -3.30 -13.19
N TYR A 170 -4.62 -2.68 -13.34
CA TYR A 170 -4.44 -1.44 -14.13
C TYR A 170 -4.89 -1.60 -15.58
N GLY A 171 -4.49 -2.70 -16.22
CA GLY A 171 -4.81 -3.00 -17.62
C GLY A 171 -6.14 -3.74 -17.83
N ALA A 172 -6.81 -4.14 -16.75
CA ALA A 172 -8.00 -4.98 -16.83
C ALA A 172 -9.20 -4.19 -17.39
N LYS A 173 -9.79 -4.73 -18.49
CA LYS A 173 -11.07 -4.26 -19.03
C LYS A 173 -12.20 -4.46 -18.03
N ASP A 174 -12.23 -5.63 -17.39
CA ASP A 174 -13.16 -5.98 -16.32
C ASP A 174 -12.38 -6.17 -15.00
N LYS A 175 -12.40 -5.12 -14.18
CA LYS A 175 -11.68 -5.06 -12.90
C LYS A 175 -12.29 -5.99 -11.85
N GLU A 176 -13.60 -6.19 -11.88
CA GLU A 176 -14.28 -7.05 -10.92
C GLU A 176 -13.93 -8.51 -11.15
N LYS A 177 -14.02 -8.96 -12.40
CA LYS A 177 -13.60 -10.31 -12.77
C LYS A 177 -12.12 -10.54 -12.49
N CYS A 178 -11.24 -9.62 -12.90
CA CYS A 178 -9.80 -9.71 -12.65
C CYS A 178 -9.50 -9.88 -11.15
N LEU A 179 -10.06 -9.01 -10.29
CA LEU A 179 -9.83 -9.12 -8.85
C LEU A 179 -10.37 -10.44 -8.27
N LYS A 180 -11.54 -10.89 -8.73
CA LYS A 180 -12.14 -12.16 -8.29
C LYS A 180 -11.24 -13.35 -8.65
N ASP A 181 -10.68 -13.38 -9.84
CA ASP A 181 -9.80 -14.44 -10.33
C ASP A 181 -8.48 -14.48 -9.54
N LEU A 182 -7.91 -13.31 -9.24
CA LEU A 182 -6.71 -13.18 -8.39
C LEU A 182 -6.96 -13.67 -6.96
N ILE A 183 -8.08 -13.27 -6.35
CA ILE A 183 -8.47 -13.76 -5.01
C ILE A 183 -8.71 -15.28 -5.04
N ALA A 184 -9.35 -15.81 -6.07
CA ALA A 184 -9.57 -17.25 -6.20
C ALA A 184 -8.26 -18.03 -6.40
N LYS A 185 -7.27 -17.46 -7.10
CA LYS A 185 -5.91 -18.02 -7.20
C LYS A 185 -5.23 -18.07 -5.83
N PHE A 186 -5.33 -17.01 -5.03
CA PHE A 186 -4.79 -16.99 -3.67
C PHE A 186 -5.51 -17.99 -2.74
N ASP A 187 -6.84 -17.99 -2.78
CA ASP A 187 -7.69 -18.85 -1.93
C ASP A 187 -7.40 -20.34 -2.09
N ARG A 188 -6.99 -20.78 -3.28
CA ARG A 188 -6.60 -22.18 -3.55
C ARG A 188 -5.29 -22.58 -2.86
N LYS A 189 -4.44 -21.62 -2.50
CA LYS A 189 -3.11 -21.86 -1.90
C LYS A 189 -3.12 -21.81 -0.38
N VAL A 190 -4.23 -21.37 0.24
CA VAL A 190 -4.25 -21.02 1.66
C VAL A 190 -5.25 -21.82 2.47
N GLN A 191 -4.98 -21.96 3.76
CA GLN A 191 -5.87 -22.61 4.69
C GLN A 191 -6.98 -21.65 5.15
N LYS A 192 -8.22 -22.14 5.14
CA LYS A 192 -9.36 -21.51 5.81
C LYS A 192 -9.87 -22.43 6.92
N HIS A 193 -10.26 -21.84 8.04
CA HIS A 193 -10.83 -22.55 9.17
C HIS A 193 -12.27 -22.10 9.40
N LYS A 194 -13.15 -23.06 9.69
CA LYS A 194 -14.57 -22.81 9.90
C LYS A 194 -14.84 -22.66 11.38
N ILE A 195 -15.48 -21.57 11.76
CA ILE A 195 -15.84 -21.28 13.15
C ILE A 195 -17.34 -21.04 13.21
N ARG A 196 -17.99 -21.74 14.13
CA ARG A 196 -19.41 -21.54 14.41
C ARG A 196 -19.56 -20.30 15.30
N VAL A 197 -20.24 -19.29 14.78
CA VAL A 197 -20.58 -18.07 15.51
C VAL A 197 -22.11 -18.01 15.60
N LYS A 198 -22.65 -18.25 16.80
CA LYS A 198 -24.08 -18.48 17.02
C LYS A 198 -24.57 -19.65 16.15
N ASP A 199 -25.49 -19.40 15.22
CA ASP A 199 -26.09 -20.39 14.32
C ASP A 199 -25.51 -20.40 12.91
N LYS A 200 -24.42 -19.66 12.67
CA LYS A 200 -23.78 -19.59 11.35
C LYS A 200 -22.35 -20.09 11.40
N GLU A 201 -21.98 -20.86 10.41
CA GLU A 201 -20.60 -21.26 10.16
C GLU A 201 -19.92 -20.19 9.30
N ILE A 202 -18.85 -19.58 9.83
CA ILE A 202 -18.09 -18.53 9.14
C ILE A 202 -16.70 -19.08 8.84
N GLN A 203 -16.23 -18.86 7.61
CA GLN A 203 -14.88 -19.22 7.20
C GLN A 203 -13.93 -18.04 7.42
N TYR A 204 -12.81 -18.29 8.11
CA TYR A 204 -11.74 -17.34 8.34
C TYR A 204 -10.43 -17.87 7.77
N TYR A 205 -9.52 -16.97 7.40
CA TYR A 205 -8.17 -17.36 7.01
C TYR A 205 -7.41 -17.90 8.22
N ALA A 206 -6.60 -18.93 8.02
CA ALA A 206 -5.79 -19.52 9.07
C ALA A 206 -4.34 -19.73 8.60
N ARG A 207 -3.42 -19.71 9.55
CA ARG A 207 -2.01 -20.05 9.35
C ARG A 207 -1.55 -20.96 10.48
N GLY A 208 -1.37 -22.25 10.17
CA GLY A 208 -1.09 -23.26 11.19
C GLY A 208 -2.23 -23.31 12.21
N LYS A 209 -1.93 -22.99 13.49
CA LYS A 209 -2.92 -22.99 14.58
C LYS A 209 -3.52 -21.62 14.88
N ILE A 210 -3.18 -20.57 14.13
CA ILE A 210 -3.69 -19.22 14.34
C ILE A 210 -4.78 -18.94 13.30
N VAL A 211 -5.95 -18.50 13.76
CA VAL A 211 -7.03 -18.02 12.89
C VAL A 211 -7.08 -16.51 12.91
N PHE A 212 -7.32 -15.89 11.76
CA PHE A 212 -7.38 -14.44 11.56
C PHE A 212 -8.85 -14.05 11.41
N LYS A 213 -9.52 -13.77 12.52
CA LYS A 213 -10.94 -13.38 12.50
C LYS A 213 -11.07 -11.90 12.15
N SER A 214 -11.81 -11.57 11.11
CA SER A 214 -12.14 -10.19 10.83
C SER A 214 -12.99 -9.58 11.96
N PRO A 215 -12.89 -8.28 12.24
CA PRO A 215 -13.49 -7.66 13.42
C PRO A 215 -15.00 -7.40 13.25
N GLY A 216 -15.56 -7.66 12.06
CA GLY A 216 -16.97 -7.44 11.77
C GLY A 216 -17.33 -5.95 11.82
N LYS A 217 -18.07 -5.56 12.87
CA LYS A 217 -18.44 -4.16 13.17
C LYS A 217 -17.54 -3.52 14.24
N TYR A 218 -16.77 -4.30 14.99
CA TYR A 218 -16.00 -3.82 16.15
C TYR A 218 -14.62 -3.34 15.73
N THR A 219 -14.55 -2.12 15.21
CA THR A 219 -13.29 -1.54 14.74
C THR A 219 -12.67 -0.68 15.85
N HIS A 220 -11.44 -1.03 16.25
CA HIS A 220 -10.71 -0.34 17.30
C HIS A 220 -9.51 0.37 16.65
N GLY A 221 -9.64 1.71 16.58
CA GLY A 221 -8.79 2.61 15.78
C GLY A 221 -7.28 2.43 15.92
N ILE A 222 -6.57 2.73 14.83
CA ILE A 222 -5.10 2.84 14.71
C ILE A 222 -4.53 4.08 15.41
N LYS A 223 -5.37 4.88 16.11
CA LYS A 223 -5.01 6.19 16.71
C LYS A 223 -3.73 6.19 17.57
N PHE A 224 -3.22 5.02 17.96
CA PHE A 224 -2.04 4.83 18.80
C PHE A 224 -0.70 4.83 18.04
N LEU A 225 -0.65 4.52 16.74
CA LEU A 225 0.63 4.37 16.03
C LEU A 225 1.42 5.67 15.83
N LYS A 226 0.76 6.83 15.78
CA LYS A 226 1.42 8.12 15.48
C LYS A 226 2.17 8.72 16.68
N ASN A 227 1.84 8.28 17.89
CA ASN A 227 2.34 8.85 19.14
C ASN A 227 3.32 7.92 19.88
N GLU A 228 3.68 6.79 19.28
CA GLU A 228 4.67 5.86 19.83
C GLU A 228 6.00 6.09 19.11
N ASP A 229 7.01 6.60 19.84
CA ASP A 229 8.35 6.96 19.32
C ASP A 229 9.12 5.80 18.65
N LYS A 230 8.57 4.59 18.65
CA LYS A 230 9.19 3.36 18.13
C LYS A 230 8.85 3.06 16.67
N HIS A 231 7.85 3.71 16.08
CA HIS A 231 7.35 3.35 14.76
C HIS A 231 7.73 4.36 13.68
N SER A 232 8.24 3.88 12.55
CA SER A 232 8.48 4.74 11.38
C SER A 232 7.15 5.12 10.72
N ASN A 233 7.14 6.24 9.98
CA ASN A 233 5.95 6.61 9.19
C ASN A 233 5.61 5.60 8.10
N PHE A 234 6.55 4.75 7.67
CA PHE A 234 6.23 3.61 6.79
C PHE A 234 5.33 2.59 7.49
N CYS A 235 5.54 2.34 8.78
CA CYS A 235 4.67 1.48 9.58
C CYS A 235 3.26 2.07 9.61
N TYR A 236 3.14 3.38 9.80
CA TYR A 236 1.86 4.09 9.78
C TYR A 236 1.18 4.05 8.40
N LEU A 237 1.90 4.39 7.32
CA LEU A 237 1.39 4.35 5.95
C LEU A 237 0.84 2.97 5.58
N ASN A 238 1.59 1.91 5.87
CA ASN A 238 1.17 0.54 5.62
C ASN A 238 -0.05 0.14 6.46
N GLY A 239 -0.28 0.80 7.60
CA GLY A 239 -1.43 0.61 8.48
C GLY A 239 -2.68 1.34 8.00
N VAL A 240 -2.51 2.42 7.24
CA VAL A 240 -3.64 3.22 6.73
C VAL A 240 -3.97 2.87 5.28
N TYR A 241 -3.00 2.42 4.49
CA TYR A 241 -3.16 2.16 3.07
C TYR A 241 -2.82 0.72 2.68
N ARG A 242 -3.56 0.22 1.70
CA ARG A 242 -3.30 -1.04 1.00
C ARG A 242 -3.45 -0.84 -0.50
N ILE A 243 -2.37 -0.99 -1.26
CA ILE A 243 -2.35 -0.82 -2.73
C ILE A 243 -2.96 0.54 -3.13
N GLY A 244 -2.53 1.62 -2.48
CA GLY A 244 -3.07 2.97 -2.64
C GLY A 244 -4.46 3.19 -2.03
N SER A 245 -5.22 2.14 -1.71
CA SER A 245 -6.58 2.26 -1.16
C SER A 245 -6.57 2.42 0.36
N LYS A 246 -7.48 3.23 0.90
CA LYS A 246 -7.57 3.47 2.35
C LYS A 246 -8.18 2.24 3.04
N ILE A 247 -7.53 1.80 4.11
CA ILE A 247 -8.03 0.77 5.00
C ILE A 247 -9.08 1.41 5.92
N HIS A 248 -10.16 0.67 6.20
CA HIS A 248 -11.15 1.12 7.16
C HIS A 248 -10.51 1.37 8.52
N ASN A 249 -10.79 2.53 9.13
CA ASN A 249 -10.13 2.94 10.36
C ASN A 249 -10.39 1.91 11.48
N GLY A 250 -9.32 1.46 12.14
CA GLY A 250 -9.42 0.48 13.23
C GLY A 250 -9.68 -0.96 12.79
N PHE A 251 -9.59 -1.26 11.49
CA PHE A 251 -9.62 -2.63 11.02
C PHE A 251 -8.37 -3.39 11.50
N HIS A 252 -8.60 -4.54 12.12
CA HIS A 252 -7.60 -5.49 12.60
C HIS A 252 -8.19 -6.89 12.54
N TYR A 253 -7.35 -7.92 12.57
CA TYR A 253 -7.80 -9.29 12.79
C TYR A 253 -7.68 -9.65 14.27
N ASP A 254 -8.76 -10.17 14.83
CA ASP A 254 -8.79 -10.80 16.14
C ASP A 254 -8.19 -12.20 16.00
N CYS A 255 -6.91 -12.33 16.34
CA CYS A 255 -6.18 -13.58 16.18
C CYS A 255 -6.22 -14.39 17.46
N GLU A 256 -6.59 -15.67 17.32
CA GLU A 256 -6.63 -16.64 18.42
C GLU A 256 -6.07 -17.99 17.97
N ASN A 257 -5.82 -18.87 18.94
CA ASN A 257 -5.48 -20.25 18.65
C ASN A 257 -6.75 -21.04 18.34
N ILE A 258 -6.74 -21.81 17.24
CA ILE A 258 -7.86 -22.67 16.82
C ILE A 258 -8.28 -23.65 17.93
N ASN A 259 -7.33 -24.09 18.77
CA ASN A 259 -7.58 -25.05 19.84
C ASN A 259 -7.84 -24.38 21.21
N SER A 260 -8.28 -23.12 21.24
CA SER A 260 -8.64 -22.38 22.47
C SER A 260 -7.51 -22.22 23.50
N GLY A 261 -6.25 -22.27 23.05
CA GLY A 261 -5.06 -22.08 23.88
C GLY A 261 -4.40 -20.71 23.72
N LYS A 262 -3.34 -20.46 24.51
CA LYS A 262 -2.52 -19.26 24.31
C LYS A 262 -1.76 -19.34 22.98
N ILE A 263 -1.66 -18.21 22.30
CA ILE A 263 -0.67 -17.97 21.24
C ILE A 263 0.68 -17.88 21.93
N LYS A 264 1.53 -18.90 21.72
CA LYS A 264 2.91 -18.99 22.20
C LYS A 264 3.83 -18.99 20.98
N LYS A 265 3.91 -17.85 20.29
CA LYS A 265 4.67 -17.72 19.05
C LYS A 265 5.45 -16.43 19.07
N ASP A 266 6.63 -16.47 18.45
CA ASP A 266 7.36 -15.28 18.06
C ASP A 266 6.64 -14.66 16.86
N MET A 267 6.02 -13.52 17.10
CA MET A 267 5.25 -12.77 16.10
C MET A 267 6.08 -11.56 15.71
N ARG A 268 6.06 -11.17 14.44
CA ARG A 268 6.83 -10.00 14.01
C ARG A 268 5.94 -8.78 13.97
N ASN A 269 6.37 -7.68 14.57
CA ASN A 269 5.65 -6.42 14.50
C ASN A 269 5.85 -5.73 13.14
N CYS A 270 5.23 -4.56 12.96
CA CYS A 270 5.33 -3.76 11.74
C CYS A 270 6.74 -3.21 11.45
N CYS A 271 7.66 -3.27 12.42
CA CYS A 271 9.08 -2.96 12.26
C CYS A 271 9.92 -4.20 11.89
N GLY A 272 9.29 -5.38 11.87
CA GLY A 272 9.95 -6.66 11.61
C GLY A 272 10.63 -7.29 12.84
N GLU A 273 10.47 -6.68 14.01
CA GLU A 273 11.04 -7.16 15.27
C GLU A 273 10.19 -8.31 15.83
N GLY A 274 10.85 -9.33 16.35
CA GLY A 274 10.19 -10.47 16.99
C GLY A 274 9.70 -10.13 18.39
N GLU A 275 8.42 -10.33 18.64
CA GLU A 275 7.75 -10.16 19.93
C GLU A 275 7.21 -11.50 20.41
N LYS A 276 7.65 -11.88 21.63
CA LYS A 276 7.12 -13.07 22.31
C LYS A 276 5.81 -12.73 23.00
N HIS A 277 4.73 -13.33 22.52
CA HIS A 277 3.43 -13.23 23.18
C HIS A 277 3.06 -14.54 23.88
N ASN A 278 2.30 -14.40 24.98
CA ASN A 278 1.70 -15.48 25.73
C ASN A 278 0.27 -15.10 26.13
N THR A 279 -0.56 -14.83 25.12
CA THR A 279 -1.92 -14.30 25.24
C THR A 279 -2.94 -15.24 24.60
N LEU A 280 -4.21 -15.16 24.99
CA LEU A 280 -5.30 -15.87 24.32
C LEU A 280 -5.67 -15.20 22.99
N TYR A 281 -5.57 -13.87 22.95
CA TYR A 281 -5.99 -13.03 21.83
C TYR A 281 -4.93 -11.98 21.52
N ILE A 282 -4.71 -11.73 20.24
CA ILE A 282 -3.86 -10.64 19.75
C ILE A 282 -4.52 -10.00 18.54
N ASN A 283 -4.55 -8.68 18.52
CA ASN A 283 -5.06 -7.91 17.39
C ASN A 283 -3.90 -7.67 16.43
N ILE A 284 -4.06 -8.12 15.19
CA ILE A 284 -3.05 -7.95 14.15
C ILE A 284 -3.62 -7.09 13.04
N TYR A 285 -2.99 -5.94 12.80
CA TYR A 285 -3.41 -5.01 11.76
C TYR A 285 -2.81 -5.40 10.40
N PRO A 286 -3.35 -4.92 9.26
CA PRO A 286 -2.84 -5.26 7.93
C PRO A 286 -1.36 -4.95 7.69
N ASN A 287 -0.79 -4.04 8.47
CA ASN A 287 0.64 -3.68 8.46
C ASN A 287 1.50 -4.50 9.42
N ASP A 288 0.96 -5.57 9.99
CA ASP A 288 1.61 -6.39 11.02
C ASP A 288 1.82 -5.66 12.36
N PHE A 289 1.19 -4.51 12.60
CA PHE A 289 1.16 -3.95 13.95
C PHE A 289 0.41 -4.91 14.88
N LEU A 290 1.01 -5.15 16.05
CA LEU A 290 0.52 -6.09 17.04
C LEU A 290 0.00 -5.31 18.24
N ARG A 291 -1.21 -5.65 18.70
CA ARG A 291 -1.77 -5.10 19.93
C ARG A 291 -2.37 -6.22 20.76
N VAL A 292 -1.90 -6.37 21.98
CA VAL A 292 -2.56 -7.21 22.98
C VAL A 292 -3.60 -6.34 23.68
N PRO A 293 -4.90 -6.66 23.62
CA PRO A 293 -5.91 -5.91 24.36
C PRO A 293 -5.59 -5.93 25.85
N SER A 294 -5.53 -4.76 26.47
CA SER A 294 -5.51 -4.63 27.93
C SER A 294 -6.81 -5.21 28.49
N LYS A 295 -6.70 -6.04 29.53
CA LYS A 295 -7.86 -6.59 30.26
C LYS A 295 -8.75 -5.48 30.80
#